data_AF-A0A453I733-F1
#
_entry.id   AF-A0A453I733-F1
#
_cell.length_a   1.000
_cell.length_b   1.000
_cell.length_c   1.000
_cell.angle_alpha   90.00
_cell.angle_beta   90.00
_cell.angle_gamma   90.00
#
_symmetry.space_group_name_H-M   'P 1'
#
loop_
_entity.id
_entity.type
_entity.pdbx_description
1 polymer ?
#
loop_
_entity_poly.entity_id
_entity_poly.type
_entity_poly.pdbx_seq_one_letter_code
_entity_poly.pdbx_strand_id
1 'polypeptide(L)'
;QRHGYRKDLASMLANLKPKILKFPGGNYVMGNYLSNAFRWSETVGPWEERPGHFNDVWGYWTDDGLGFFEFLQLAEDLGACPVWVVNDGASRNEQVPSATIAAFVKDVVDGIEFARGDPGTSWGSVRAAMGHPEPFQLNYISMGNQECSMHYYKENYRKFYSAIKASYPDIKIISSCDRSTISPVEPADLYDVHVYTSSGDMFSKSSMFDSTPRGGPKAIVSEYAVTGNDAGRGTLVAALAEAAFL
;
A
#
# COMPACT_ATOMS: atom_id res chain seq x y z
N GLN A 1 17.15 14.54 -8.47
CA GLN A 1 17.79 13.39 -9.14
C GLN A 1 17.04 13.07 -10.44
N ARG A 2 17.48 12.06 -11.20
CA ARG A 2 17.16 11.79 -12.63
C ARG A 2 15.78 11.18 -12.93
N HIS A 3 14.92 10.95 -11.94
CA HIS A 3 13.58 10.39 -12.16
C HIS A 3 12.54 11.53 -12.08
N GLY A 4 11.89 11.79 -13.21
CA GLY A 4 11.22 13.04 -13.51
C GLY A 4 9.79 13.12 -12.97
N TYR A 5 9.63 13.49 -11.70
CA TYR A 5 8.32 13.99 -11.25
C TYR A 5 8.04 15.35 -11.86
N ARG A 6 6.76 15.63 -12.13
CA ARG A 6 6.35 16.97 -12.51
C ARG A 6 6.57 17.91 -11.31
N LYS A 7 7.45 18.90 -11.49
CA LYS A 7 8.00 19.71 -10.39
C LYS A 7 6.95 20.47 -9.60
N ASP A 8 5.92 20.99 -10.26
CA ASP A 8 4.80 21.70 -9.63
C ASP A 8 4.05 20.78 -8.65
N LEU A 9 3.65 19.58 -9.09
CA LEU A 9 2.94 18.60 -8.28
C LEU A 9 3.81 18.07 -7.14
N ALA A 10 5.07 17.73 -7.43
CA ALA A 10 6.01 17.28 -6.40
C ALA A 10 6.25 18.34 -5.33
N SER A 11 6.33 19.63 -5.72
CA SER A 11 6.45 20.73 -4.77
C SER A 11 5.20 20.91 -3.92
N MET A 12 4.01 20.74 -4.51
CA MET A 12 2.75 20.78 -3.76
C MET A 12 2.68 19.64 -2.73
N LEU A 13 3.09 18.42 -3.09
CA LEU A 13 3.19 17.30 -2.16
C LEU A 13 4.20 17.57 -1.04
N ALA A 14 5.40 18.06 -1.37
CA ALA A 14 6.42 18.39 -0.37
C ALA A 14 5.93 19.45 0.63
N ASN A 15 5.14 20.43 0.18
CA ASN A 15 4.58 21.48 1.03
C ASN A 15 3.53 20.96 2.03
N LEU A 16 2.88 19.82 1.76
CA LEU A 16 2.01 19.15 2.74
C LEU A 16 2.81 18.53 3.89
N LYS A 17 4.13 18.34 3.72
CA LYS A 17 5.03 17.68 4.68
C LYS A 17 4.51 16.30 5.13
N PRO A 18 4.12 15.42 4.20
CA PRO A 18 3.56 14.13 4.53
C PRO A 18 4.55 13.31 5.35
N LYS A 19 4.03 12.55 6.33
CA LYS A 19 4.84 11.63 7.13
C LYS A 19 4.83 10.21 6.58
N ILE A 20 3.85 9.88 5.76
CA ILE A 20 3.64 8.56 5.17
C ILE A 20 3.29 8.75 3.70
N LEU A 21 3.78 7.84 2.86
CA LEU A 21 3.33 7.65 1.48
C LEU A 21 2.89 6.18 1.30
N LYS A 22 1.59 5.94 1.18
CA LYS A 22 1.03 4.60 0.90
C LYS A 22 0.89 4.41 -0.62
N PHE A 23 1.45 3.35 -1.18
CA PHE A 23 1.51 3.13 -2.64
C PHE A 23 1.66 1.64 -3.02
N PRO A 24 1.43 1.27 -4.29
CA PRO A 24 0.72 2.05 -5.31
C PRO A 24 -0.80 2.05 -5.08
N GLY A 25 -1.26 1.25 -4.11
CA GLY A 25 -2.41 1.52 -3.27
C GLY A 25 -3.80 1.30 -3.86
N GLY A 26 -4.73 1.06 -2.93
CA GLY A 26 -6.12 0.78 -3.21
C GLY A 26 -6.29 -0.39 -4.18
N ASN A 27 -7.34 -0.31 -4.97
CA ASN A 27 -7.67 -1.33 -5.96
C ASN A 27 -6.65 -1.42 -7.12
N TYR A 28 -5.74 -0.45 -7.30
CA TYR A 28 -4.72 -0.48 -8.37
C TYR A 28 -3.80 -1.70 -8.23
N VAL A 29 -3.43 -2.06 -6.98
CA VAL A 29 -2.58 -3.23 -6.70
C VAL A 29 -3.26 -4.55 -7.06
N MET A 30 -4.59 -4.59 -6.96
CA MET A 30 -5.39 -5.81 -7.08
C MET A 30 -5.91 -6.04 -8.50
N GLY A 31 -6.35 -4.98 -9.18
CA GLY A 31 -7.13 -5.08 -10.40
C GLY A 31 -8.55 -5.62 -10.16
N ASN A 32 -9.41 -5.56 -11.18
CA ASN A 32 -10.63 -6.36 -11.21
C ASN A 32 -10.28 -7.84 -11.45
N TYR A 33 -9.21 -8.11 -12.20
CA TYR A 33 -8.67 -9.44 -12.48
C TYR A 33 -7.16 -9.48 -12.21
N LEU A 34 -6.64 -10.62 -11.77
CA LEU A 34 -5.22 -10.81 -11.42
C LEU A 34 -4.27 -10.62 -12.62
N SER A 35 -4.78 -10.79 -13.84
CA SER A 35 -4.06 -10.48 -15.08
C SER A 35 -3.73 -9.01 -15.25
N ASN A 36 -4.48 -8.14 -14.56
CA ASN A 36 -4.36 -6.68 -14.60
C ASN A 36 -3.86 -6.11 -13.26
N ALA A 37 -3.40 -6.96 -12.35
CA ALA A 37 -2.83 -6.53 -11.08
C ALA A 37 -1.43 -5.96 -11.27
N PHE A 38 -1.09 -4.91 -10.51
CA PHE A 38 0.25 -4.35 -10.48
C PHE A 38 1.31 -5.39 -10.05
N ARG A 39 2.37 -5.56 -10.84
CA ARG A 39 3.51 -6.45 -10.57
C ARG A 39 4.77 -5.64 -10.36
N TRP A 40 5.19 -5.46 -9.11
CA TRP A 40 6.30 -4.55 -8.77
C TRP A 40 7.58 -4.89 -9.56
N SER A 41 7.86 -6.17 -9.77
CA SER A 41 9.03 -6.68 -10.47
C SER A 41 9.04 -6.34 -11.97
N GLU A 42 7.86 -6.10 -12.56
CA GLU A 42 7.70 -5.61 -13.95
C GLU A 42 7.82 -4.08 -14.04
N THR A 43 7.94 -3.40 -12.90
CA THR A 43 8.01 -1.92 -12.81
C THR A 43 9.41 -1.40 -12.42
N VAL A 44 10.41 -2.28 -12.41
CA VAL A 44 11.82 -1.94 -12.14
C VAL A 44 12.68 -2.24 -13.37
N GLY A 45 13.88 -1.66 -13.43
CA GLY A 45 14.73 -1.72 -14.62
C GLY A 45 14.43 -0.60 -15.64
N PRO A 46 14.97 -0.71 -16.86
CA PRO A 46 14.81 0.27 -17.94
C PRO A 46 13.33 0.53 -18.23
N TRP A 47 12.94 1.80 -18.28
CA TRP A 47 11.52 2.19 -18.40
C TRP A 47 10.94 1.74 -19.75
N GLU A 48 11.75 1.72 -20.80
CA GLU A 48 11.39 1.32 -22.16
C GLU A 48 11.15 -0.18 -22.32
N GLU A 49 11.55 -0.99 -21.33
CA GLU A 49 11.35 -2.45 -21.31
C GLU A 49 10.15 -2.85 -20.43
N ARG A 50 9.54 -1.91 -19.70
CA ARG A 50 8.39 -2.18 -18.82
C ARG A 50 7.15 -2.47 -19.69
N PRO A 51 6.42 -3.56 -19.43
CA PRO A 51 5.26 -3.92 -20.23
C PRO A 51 4.07 -2.98 -20.00
N GLY A 52 4.03 -2.31 -18.84
CA GLY A 52 2.84 -1.65 -18.34
C GLY A 52 1.70 -2.63 -18.10
N HIS A 53 0.51 -2.11 -17.77
CA HIS A 53 -0.69 -2.93 -17.71
C HIS A 53 -1.96 -2.10 -17.95
N PHE A 54 -3.07 -2.79 -18.20
CA PHE A 54 -4.38 -2.15 -18.23
C PHE A 54 -4.94 -2.10 -16.81
N ASN A 55 -5.05 -0.89 -16.25
CA ASN A 55 -5.74 -0.66 -15.00
C ASN A 55 -7.26 -0.73 -15.25
N ASP A 56 -7.80 -1.94 -15.16
CA ASP A 56 -9.20 -2.26 -15.41
C ASP A 56 -10.16 -1.71 -14.35
N VAL A 57 -9.66 -1.35 -13.16
CA VAL A 57 -10.44 -0.71 -12.10
C VAL A 57 -10.85 0.70 -12.53
N TRP A 58 -9.94 1.42 -13.17
CA TRP A 58 -10.13 2.83 -13.56
C TRP A 58 -10.20 3.07 -15.07
N GLY A 59 -10.07 2.01 -15.87
CA GLY A 59 -10.34 2.01 -17.31
C GLY A 59 -9.26 2.69 -18.17
N TYR A 60 -8.00 2.64 -17.77
CA TYR A 60 -6.90 3.23 -18.54
C TYR A 60 -5.65 2.35 -18.57
N TRP A 61 -4.81 2.56 -19.59
CA TRP A 61 -3.49 1.95 -19.68
C TRP A 61 -2.44 2.76 -18.91
N THR A 62 -1.57 2.06 -18.21
CA THR A 62 -0.38 2.60 -17.56
C THR A 62 0.85 1.98 -18.21
N ASP A 63 1.91 2.77 -18.36
CA ASP A 63 3.23 2.29 -18.79
C ASP A 63 4.07 1.78 -17.60
N ASP A 64 3.55 1.92 -16.37
CA ASP A 64 4.25 1.65 -15.12
C ASP A 64 5.62 2.35 -15.02
N GLY A 65 5.72 3.54 -15.65
CA GLY A 65 6.88 4.41 -15.53
C GLY A 65 7.04 5.00 -14.11
N LEU A 66 5.92 5.20 -13.40
CA LEU A 66 5.92 5.41 -11.96
C LEU A 66 5.81 4.05 -11.25
N GLY A 67 6.95 3.35 -11.19
CA GLY A 67 7.07 2.00 -10.65
C GLY A 67 7.48 1.95 -9.19
N PHE A 68 7.82 0.75 -8.73
CA PHE A 68 8.17 0.49 -7.33
C PHE A 68 9.37 1.32 -6.85
N PHE A 69 10.42 1.38 -7.67
CA PHE A 69 11.61 2.19 -7.40
C PHE A 69 11.28 3.68 -7.31
N GLU A 70 10.49 4.18 -8.27
CA GLU A 70 10.11 5.60 -8.30
C GLU A 70 9.21 5.97 -7.11
N PHE A 71 8.34 5.10 -6.59
CA PHE A 71 7.61 5.42 -5.37
C PHE A 71 8.49 5.45 -4.11
N LEU A 72 9.47 4.54 -4.01
CA LEU A 72 10.42 4.53 -2.91
C LEU A 72 11.29 5.79 -2.92
N GLN A 73 11.78 6.21 -4.09
CA GLN A 73 12.53 7.46 -4.24
C GLN A 73 11.66 8.68 -3.90
N LEU A 74 10.39 8.69 -4.31
CA LEU A 74 9.48 9.79 -3.97
C LEU A 74 9.29 9.90 -2.44
N ALA A 75 9.14 8.78 -1.74
CA ALA A 75 9.03 8.78 -0.28
C ALA A 75 10.29 9.36 0.37
N GLU A 76 11.48 8.97 -0.10
CA GLU A 76 12.77 9.49 0.35
C GLU A 76 12.90 11.01 0.11
N ASP A 77 12.59 11.47 -1.10
CA ASP A 77 12.64 12.88 -1.50
C ASP A 77 11.67 13.75 -0.66
N LEU A 78 10.52 13.20 -0.27
CA LEU A 78 9.54 13.88 0.59
C LEU A 78 9.88 13.80 2.09
N GLY A 79 10.86 12.98 2.48
CA GLY A 79 11.12 12.65 3.89
C GLY A 79 9.95 11.92 4.56
N ALA A 80 9.17 11.17 3.78
CA ALA A 80 8.01 10.40 4.22
C ALA A 80 8.36 8.91 4.38
N CYS A 81 7.66 8.22 5.27
CA CYS A 81 7.81 6.78 5.42
C CYS A 81 7.00 6.04 4.35
N PRO A 82 7.61 5.17 3.52
CA PRO A 82 6.89 4.37 2.55
C PRO A 82 6.05 3.27 3.23
N VAL A 83 4.79 3.16 2.84
CA VAL A 83 3.90 2.03 3.15
C VAL A 83 3.60 1.31 1.84
N TRP A 84 4.22 0.16 1.63
CA TRP A 84 4.03 -0.60 0.41
C TRP A 84 2.79 -1.49 0.51
N VAL A 85 1.83 -1.30 -0.40
CA VAL A 85 0.65 -2.14 -0.56
C VAL A 85 0.98 -3.27 -1.52
N VAL A 86 0.86 -4.50 -1.05
CA VAL A 86 1.21 -5.71 -1.82
C VAL A 86 -0.03 -6.42 -2.32
N ASN A 87 0.08 -7.08 -3.48
CA ASN A 87 -0.94 -8.01 -3.94
C ASN A 87 -0.76 -9.33 -3.16
N ASP A 88 -1.76 -9.71 -2.37
CA ASP A 88 -1.75 -10.89 -1.51
C ASP A 88 -2.39 -12.13 -2.17
N GLY A 89 -2.42 -12.15 -3.51
CA GLY A 89 -3.04 -13.21 -4.31
C GLY A 89 -4.53 -13.01 -4.53
N ALA A 90 -5.03 -11.78 -4.48
CA ALA A 90 -6.41 -11.44 -4.75
C ALA A 90 -6.54 -10.30 -5.76
N SER A 91 -7.65 -10.34 -6.50
CA SER A 91 -8.22 -9.21 -7.25
C SER A 91 -9.62 -8.94 -6.73
N ARG A 92 -10.37 -7.98 -7.28
CA ARG A 92 -11.76 -7.78 -6.86
C ARG A 92 -12.67 -8.97 -7.17
N ASN A 93 -12.34 -9.78 -8.18
CA ASN A 93 -13.16 -10.89 -8.65
C ASN A 93 -12.52 -12.27 -8.50
N GLU A 94 -11.23 -12.35 -8.16
CA GLU A 94 -10.47 -13.59 -8.14
C GLU A 94 -9.62 -13.71 -6.87
N GLN A 95 -9.32 -14.95 -6.50
CA GLN A 95 -8.42 -15.27 -5.41
C GLN A 95 -7.60 -16.50 -5.79
N VAL A 96 -6.31 -16.46 -5.51
CA VAL A 96 -5.40 -17.57 -5.70
C VAL A 96 -5.62 -18.59 -4.58
N PRO A 97 -5.87 -19.87 -4.90
CA PRO A 97 -5.95 -20.93 -3.90
C PRO A 97 -4.69 -20.99 -3.04
N SER A 98 -4.86 -21.24 -1.74
CA SER A 98 -3.74 -21.30 -0.81
C SER A 98 -2.69 -22.34 -1.20
N ALA A 99 -3.08 -23.39 -1.93
CA ALA A 99 -2.17 -24.42 -2.43
C ALA A 99 -1.13 -23.88 -3.45
N THR A 100 -1.44 -22.79 -4.15
CA THR A 100 -0.61 -22.22 -5.23
C THR A 100 -0.13 -20.80 -4.96
N ILE A 101 -0.37 -20.26 -3.75
CA ILE A 101 -0.01 -18.88 -3.37
C ILE A 101 1.51 -18.64 -3.22
N ALA A 102 2.32 -19.69 -3.17
CA ALA A 102 3.76 -19.60 -2.86
C ALA A 102 4.53 -18.64 -3.78
N ALA A 103 4.15 -18.54 -5.06
CA ALA A 103 4.76 -17.61 -6.00
C ALA A 103 4.53 -16.14 -5.61
N PHE A 104 3.32 -15.79 -5.15
CA PHE A 104 3.01 -14.43 -4.69
C PHE A 104 3.72 -14.11 -3.38
N VAL A 105 3.81 -15.08 -2.46
CA VAL A 105 4.57 -14.91 -1.21
C VAL A 105 6.03 -14.62 -1.51
N LYS A 106 6.64 -15.37 -2.44
CA LYS A 106 8.01 -15.13 -2.88
C LYS A 106 8.14 -13.75 -3.53
N ASP A 107 7.22 -13.37 -4.43
CA ASP A 107 7.25 -12.07 -5.11
C ASP A 107 7.25 -10.89 -4.11
N VAL A 108 6.48 -10.98 -3.02
CA VAL A 108 6.51 -9.97 -1.96
C VAL A 108 7.84 -9.93 -1.22
N VAL A 109 8.39 -11.09 -0.82
CA VAL A 109 9.70 -11.15 -0.13
C VAL A 109 10.82 -10.63 -1.02
N ASP A 110 10.78 -10.95 -2.31
CA ASP A 110 11.69 -10.45 -3.34
C ASP A 110 11.62 -8.92 -3.46
N GLY A 111 10.42 -8.32 -3.42
CA GLY A 111 10.26 -6.86 -3.41
C GLY A 111 10.81 -6.19 -2.15
N ILE A 112 10.75 -6.88 -1.01
CA ILE A 112 11.42 -6.39 0.20
C ILE A 112 12.95 -6.50 0.04
N GLU A 113 13.47 -7.57 -0.55
CA GLU A 113 14.90 -7.69 -0.86
C GLU A 113 15.36 -6.61 -1.86
N PHE A 114 14.55 -6.29 -2.87
CA PHE A 114 14.81 -5.15 -3.75
C PHE A 114 14.94 -3.86 -2.95
N ALA A 115 14.02 -3.57 -2.04
CA ALA A 115 14.02 -2.34 -1.27
C ALA A 115 15.13 -2.28 -0.21
N ARG A 116 15.42 -3.40 0.48
CA ARG A 116 16.25 -3.43 1.71
C ARG A 116 17.51 -4.28 1.63
N GLY A 117 17.59 -5.20 0.68
CA GLY A 117 18.67 -6.18 0.59
C GLY A 117 20.03 -5.54 0.28
N ASP A 118 21.10 -6.23 0.64
CA ASP A 118 22.47 -5.83 0.31
C ASP A 118 22.66 -5.78 -1.23
N PRO A 119 23.47 -4.86 -1.78
CA PRO A 119 23.76 -4.79 -3.22
C PRO A 119 24.27 -6.08 -3.87
N GLY A 120 24.79 -7.05 -3.10
CA GLY A 120 25.20 -8.37 -3.60
C GLY A 120 24.08 -9.41 -3.69
N THR A 121 22.89 -9.11 -3.17
CA THR A 121 21.71 -10.00 -3.24
C THR A 121 21.03 -9.96 -4.61
N SER A 122 20.18 -10.94 -4.90
CA SER A 122 19.51 -11.05 -6.20
C SER A 122 18.79 -9.75 -6.55
N TRP A 123 17.91 -9.26 -5.67
CA TRP A 123 17.15 -8.06 -5.94
C TRP A 123 17.81 -6.76 -5.44
N GLY A 124 18.64 -6.80 -4.40
CA GLY A 124 19.42 -5.65 -3.97
C GLY A 124 20.42 -5.20 -5.06
N SER A 125 20.96 -6.13 -5.85
CA SER A 125 21.82 -5.81 -7.00
C SER A 125 21.07 -5.06 -8.10
N VAL A 126 19.79 -5.36 -8.33
CA VAL A 126 18.94 -4.64 -9.28
C VAL A 126 18.72 -3.19 -8.81
N ARG A 127 18.38 -2.98 -7.53
CA ARG A 127 18.26 -1.64 -6.94
C ARG A 127 19.55 -0.83 -7.08
N ALA A 128 20.69 -1.46 -6.76
CA ALA A 128 22.00 -0.84 -6.89
C ALA A 128 22.34 -0.47 -8.34
N ALA A 129 22.03 -1.35 -9.31
CA ALA A 129 22.22 -1.09 -10.74
C ALA A 129 21.32 0.04 -11.26
N MET A 130 20.16 0.26 -10.65
CA MET A 130 19.29 1.42 -10.92
C MET A 130 19.82 2.72 -10.31
N GLY A 131 20.98 2.70 -9.65
CA GLY A 131 21.67 3.88 -9.15
C GLY A 131 21.41 4.20 -7.68
N HIS A 132 20.77 3.29 -6.93
CA HIS A 132 20.53 3.44 -5.49
C HIS A 132 21.06 2.21 -4.72
N PRO A 133 22.37 2.18 -4.38
CA PRO A 133 22.95 1.05 -3.67
C PRO A 133 22.48 0.94 -2.22
N GLU A 134 22.08 2.05 -1.59
CA GLU A 134 21.66 2.03 -0.20
C GLU A 134 20.25 1.42 -0.03
N PRO A 135 19.96 0.72 1.08
CA PRO A 135 18.61 0.27 1.40
C PRO A 135 17.63 1.43 1.57
N PHE A 136 16.42 1.32 1.03
CA PHE A 136 15.30 2.20 1.36
C PHE A 136 14.75 1.89 2.76
N GLN A 137 14.14 2.89 3.41
CA GLN A 137 13.50 2.76 4.72
C GLN A 137 12.08 2.14 4.65
N LEU A 138 11.95 0.98 4.00
CA LEU A 138 10.68 0.26 3.90
C LEU A 138 10.36 -0.50 5.18
N ASN A 139 9.65 0.16 6.10
CA ASN A 139 9.33 -0.38 7.42
C ASN A 139 7.89 -0.90 7.54
N TYR A 140 7.01 -0.57 6.59
CA TYR A 140 5.59 -0.90 6.64
C TYR A 140 5.11 -1.56 5.35
N ILE A 141 4.39 -2.67 5.50
CA ILE A 141 3.71 -3.36 4.41
C ILE A 141 2.23 -3.43 4.73
N SER A 142 1.39 -3.05 3.77
CA SER A 142 -0.05 -3.22 3.80
C SER A 142 -0.43 -4.42 2.94
N MET A 143 -1.07 -5.41 3.56
CA MET A 143 -1.44 -6.67 2.93
C MET A 143 -2.78 -6.51 2.22
N GLY A 144 -2.75 -6.44 0.88
CA GLY A 144 -3.95 -6.33 0.06
C GLY A 144 -4.76 -5.04 0.28
N ASN A 145 -6.04 -5.05 -0.11
CA ASN A 145 -6.97 -3.94 -0.02
C ASN A 145 -8.45 -4.42 0.12
N GLN A 146 -8.83 -4.84 1.34
CA GLN A 146 -10.20 -5.15 1.81
C GLN A 146 -10.80 -6.50 1.35
N GLU A 147 -9.97 -7.49 1.05
CA GLU A 147 -10.34 -8.87 0.67
C GLU A 147 -10.71 -9.81 1.85
N CYS A 148 -11.02 -9.25 3.02
CA CYS A 148 -11.21 -9.97 4.29
C CYS A 148 -12.26 -11.10 4.27
N SER A 149 -13.25 -10.96 3.40
CA SER A 149 -14.36 -11.91 3.24
C SER A 149 -14.04 -13.04 2.27
N MET A 150 -12.91 -12.97 1.55
CA MET A 150 -12.52 -13.99 0.57
C MET A 150 -12.11 -15.30 1.26
N HIS A 151 -12.48 -16.41 0.61
CA HIS A 151 -12.34 -17.75 1.18
C HIS A 151 -10.90 -18.11 1.57
N TYR A 152 -9.93 -17.79 0.72
CA TYR A 152 -8.52 -18.14 0.94
C TYR A 152 -7.74 -17.08 1.74
N TYR A 153 -8.31 -15.90 1.98
CA TYR A 153 -7.60 -14.76 2.56
C TYR A 153 -6.86 -15.11 3.85
N LYS A 154 -7.54 -15.69 4.84
CA LYS A 154 -6.92 -15.98 6.15
C LYS A 154 -5.74 -16.94 6.06
N GLU A 155 -5.82 -17.94 5.17
CA GLU A 155 -4.71 -18.89 5.00
C GLU A 155 -3.55 -18.24 4.22
N ASN A 156 -3.86 -17.51 3.14
CA ASN A 156 -2.87 -16.76 2.37
C ASN A 156 -2.15 -15.75 3.25
N TYR A 157 -2.88 -14.91 3.98
CA TYR A 157 -2.34 -13.91 4.92
C TYR A 157 -1.30 -14.52 5.86
N ARG A 158 -1.59 -15.68 6.48
CA ARG A 158 -0.64 -16.34 7.40
C ARG A 158 0.65 -16.76 6.68
N LYS A 159 0.58 -17.18 5.42
CA LYS A 159 1.75 -17.56 4.62
C LYS A 159 2.61 -16.33 4.30
N PHE A 160 2.00 -15.22 3.89
CA PHE A 160 2.71 -13.95 3.71
C PHE A 160 3.32 -13.44 5.01
N TYR A 161 2.52 -13.35 6.08
CA TYR A 161 2.97 -12.88 7.40
C TYR A 161 4.17 -13.69 7.88
N SER A 162 4.10 -15.02 7.81
CA SER A 162 5.18 -15.90 8.27
C SER A 162 6.46 -15.71 7.44
N ALA A 163 6.35 -15.62 6.11
CA ALA A 163 7.51 -15.44 5.24
C ALA A 163 8.18 -14.07 5.44
N ILE A 164 7.37 -13.00 5.54
CA ILE A 164 7.86 -11.65 5.79
C ILE A 164 8.55 -11.60 7.15
N LYS A 165 7.90 -12.07 8.23
CA LYS A 165 8.49 -12.01 9.58
C LYS A 165 9.70 -12.92 9.76
N ALA A 166 9.78 -14.03 9.02
CA ALA A 166 10.97 -14.89 9.04
C ALA A 166 12.20 -14.19 8.44
N SER A 167 12.01 -13.37 7.41
CA SER A 167 13.11 -12.71 6.69
C SER A 167 13.39 -11.29 7.21
N TYR A 168 12.34 -10.57 7.63
CA TYR A 168 12.34 -9.17 8.03
C TYR A 168 11.44 -8.97 9.26
N PRO A 169 11.86 -9.47 10.45
CA PRO A 169 11.02 -9.47 11.66
C PRO A 169 10.64 -8.07 12.16
N ASP A 170 11.40 -7.05 11.77
CA ASP A 170 11.20 -5.65 12.13
C ASP A 170 10.10 -4.94 11.32
N ILE A 171 9.78 -5.43 10.11
CA ILE A 171 8.73 -4.84 9.27
C ILE A 171 7.38 -4.93 9.98
N LYS A 172 6.65 -3.81 9.97
CA LYS A 172 5.30 -3.70 10.50
C LYS A 172 4.29 -4.06 9.43
N ILE A 173 3.41 -5.02 9.75
CA ILE A 173 2.37 -5.49 8.83
C ILE A 173 1.05 -4.82 9.20
N ILE A 174 0.46 -4.15 8.21
CA ILE A 174 -0.86 -3.52 8.26
C ILE A 174 -1.84 -4.48 7.59
N SER A 175 -2.81 -4.98 8.37
CA SER A 175 -3.95 -5.74 7.83
C SER A 175 -4.89 -4.79 7.09
N SER A 176 -5.31 -5.14 5.87
CA SER A 176 -6.37 -4.43 5.13
C SER A 176 -7.77 -4.64 5.75
N CYS A 177 -7.87 -5.48 6.78
CA CYS A 177 -9.09 -5.82 7.49
C CYS A 177 -9.22 -5.14 8.83
N ASP A 178 -10.48 -5.02 9.27
CA ASP A 178 -10.87 -4.46 10.57
C ASP A 178 -10.15 -5.13 11.74
N ARG A 179 -10.00 -4.36 12.84
CA ARG A 179 -9.40 -4.84 14.09
C ARG A 179 -9.93 -6.19 14.58
N SER A 180 -11.20 -6.49 14.34
CA SER A 180 -11.86 -7.73 14.78
C SER A 180 -11.27 -8.98 14.12
N THR A 181 -10.60 -8.85 12.98
CA THR A 181 -9.94 -9.98 12.30
C THR A 181 -8.55 -10.28 12.85
N ILE A 182 -7.97 -9.39 13.66
CA ILE A 182 -6.63 -9.57 14.24
C ILE A 182 -6.71 -10.41 15.51
N SER A 183 -5.98 -11.52 15.51
CA SER A 183 -5.90 -12.49 16.60
C SER A 183 -4.46 -13.02 16.78
N PRO A 184 -4.16 -13.82 17.82
CA PRO A 184 -2.86 -14.49 17.93
C PRO A 184 -2.52 -15.42 16.75
N VAL A 185 -3.52 -15.94 16.03
CA VAL A 185 -3.33 -16.82 14.86
C VAL A 185 -3.46 -16.09 13.52
N GLU A 186 -3.93 -14.83 13.52
CA GLU A 186 -3.83 -13.87 12.41
C GLU A 186 -3.28 -12.53 12.93
N PRO A 187 -2.00 -12.48 13.31
CA PRO A 187 -1.41 -11.28 13.91
C PRO A 187 -1.20 -10.18 12.86
N ALA A 188 -1.37 -8.92 13.27
CA ALA A 188 -0.94 -7.74 12.52
C ALA A 188 -0.47 -6.67 13.52
N ASP A 189 0.46 -5.81 13.10
CA ASP A 189 0.93 -4.69 13.92
C ASP A 189 -0.10 -3.53 13.91
N LEU A 190 -0.76 -3.33 12.77
CA LEU A 190 -1.81 -2.33 12.55
C LEU A 190 -2.98 -2.91 11.75
N TYR A 191 -4.12 -2.22 11.79
CA TYR A 191 -5.24 -2.43 10.88
C TYR A 191 -5.59 -1.14 10.16
N ASP A 192 -5.94 -1.27 8.88
CA ASP A 192 -6.34 -0.16 8.04
C ASP A 192 -7.82 0.18 8.24
N VAL A 193 -8.14 1.47 8.21
CA VAL A 193 -9.50 2.00 8.36
C VAL A 193 -9.79 2.94 7.21
N HIS A 194 -10.85 2.63 6.46
CA HIS A 194 -11.27 3.40 5.31
C HIS A 194 -12.61 4.09 5.61
N VAL A 195 -12.69 5.42 5.45
CA VAL A 195 -13.87 6.22 5.78
C VAL A 195 -14.28 7.11 4.62
N TYR A 196 -15.32 6.69 3.90
CA TYR A 196 -15.90 7.46 2.81
C TYR A 196 -17.37 7.75 3.11
N THR A 197 -17.72 9.01 3.35
CA THR A 197 -19.08 9.36 3.81
C THR A 197 -19.48 10.81 3.52
N SER A 198 -20.64 11.25 3.98
CA SER A 198 -21.10 12.65 3.94
C SER A 198 -20.42 13.50 5.03
N SER A 199 -20.42 14.83 4.90
CA SER A 199 -19.84 15.72 5.92
C SER A 199 -20.52 15.55 7.29
N GLY A 200 -21.85 15.41 7.33
CA GLY A 200 -22.61 15.22 8.56
C GLY A 200 -22.23 13.94 9.31
N ASP A 201 -22.07 12.83 8.58
CA ASP A 201 -21.61 11.58 9.18
C ASP A 201 -20.13 11.65 9.57
N MET A 202 -19.28 12.30 8.77
CA MET A 202 -17.86 12.49 9.11
C MET A 202 -17.70 13.28 10.43
N PHE A 203 -18.46 14.35 10.65
CA PHE A 203 -18.48 15.07 11.94
C PHE A 203 -18.85 14.16 13.12
N SER A 204 -19.78 13.23 12.91
CA SER A 204 -20.22 12.29 13.96
C SER A 204 -19.16 11.25 14.34
N LYS A 205 -18.10 11.10 13.54
CA LYS A 205 -17.01 10.14 13.76
C LYS A 205 -15.80 10.71 14.52
N SER A 206 -15.86 11.95 15.00
CA SER A 206 -14.79 12.56 15.82
C SER A 206 -14.39 11.74 17.05
N SER A 207 -15.28 10.90 17.57
CA SER A 207 -15.02 9.99 18.70
C SER A 207 -14.85 8.52 18.29
N MET A 208 -14.59 8.23 17.00
CA MET A 208 -14.58 6.86 16.45
C MET A 208 -13.63 5.91 17.19
N PHE A 209 -12.53 6.42 17.75
CA PHE A 209 -11.50 5.61 18.41
C PHE A 209 -11.45 5.76 19.94
N ASP A 210 -12.40 6.47 20.54
CA ASP A 210 -12.42 6.75 21.98
C ASP A 210 -12.47 5.47 22.83
N SER A 211 -13.25 4.49 22.39
CA SER A 211 -13.42 3.19 23.05
C SER A 211 -12.40 2.12 22.59
N THR A 212 -11.50 2.45 21.65
CA THR A 212 -10.55 1.47 21.12
C THR A 212 -9.52 1.06 22.18
N PRO A 213 -9.33 -0.26 22.44
CA PRO A 213 -8.38 -0.74 23.45
C PRO A 213 -6.96 -0.22 23.21
N ARG A 214 -6.32 0.32 24.26
CA ARG A 214 -4.99 0.96 24.13
C ARG A 214 -3.82 -0.03 24.03
N GLY A 215 -4.01 -1.28 24.48
CA GLY A 215 -3.00 -2.35 24.47
C GLY A 215 -2.97 -3.26 23.24
N GLY A 216 -3.74 -2.95 22.19
CA GLY A 216 -3.81 -3.77 20.96
C GLY A 216 -3.10 -3.15 19.75
N PRO A 217 -3.21 -3.80 18.57
CA PRO A 217 -2.86 -3.23 17.27
C PRO A 217 -3.43 -1.82 17.11
N LYS A 218 -2.68 -0.94 16.45
CA LYS A 218 -3.09 0.45 16.22
C LYS A 218 -3.86 0.58 14.91
N ALA A 219 -4.80 1.52 14.87
CA ALA A 219 -5.45 1.91 13.62
C ALA A 219 -4.47 2.75 12.79
N ILE A 220 -4.51 2.57 11.47
CA ILE A 220 -4.08 3.57 10.50
C ILE A 220 -5.30 3.95 9.67
N VAL A 221 -5.66 5.22 9.64
CA VAL A 221 -6.71 5.72 8.74
C VAL A 221 -6.05 6.15 7.45
N SER A 222 -5.83 5.20 6.53
CA SER A 222 -5.07 5.48 5.31
C SER A 222 -5.92 6.05 4.17
N GLU A 223 -7.23 5.86 4.24
CA GLU A 223 -8.20 6.35 3.26
C GLU A 223 -9.35 7.03 4.01
N TYR A 224 -9.48 8.34 3.86
CA TYR A 224 -10.65 9.07 4.34
C TYR A 224 -10.96 10.24 3.42
N ALA A 225 -12.24 10.44 3.14
CA ALA A 225 -12.72 11.62 2.43
C ALA A 225 -14.23 11.77 2.62
N VAL A 226 -14.70 13.02 2.61
CA VAL A 226 -16.12 13.27 2.34
C VAL A 226 -16.37 13.03 0.85
N THR A 227 -17.24 12.08 0.53
CA THR A 227 -17.58 11.64 -0.85
C THR A 227 -19.07 11.72 -1.15
N GLY A 228 -19.88 12.21 -0.19
CA GLY A 228 -21.30 12.44 -0.38
C GLY A 228 -21.62 13.55 -1.39
N ASN A 229 -22.92 13.79 -1.62
CA ASN A 229 -23.41 14.85 -2.51
C ASN A 229 -22.95 16.27 -2.11
N ASP A 230 -22.49 16.42 -0.87
CA ASP A 230 -21.98 17.64 -0.25
C ASP A 230 -20.46 17.85 -0.42
N ALA A 231 -19.73 16.86 -0.95
CA ALA A 231 -18.30 16.95 -1.19
C ALA A 231 -17.94 17.93 -2.32
N GLY A 232 -18.74 17.95 -3.40
CA GLY A 232 -18.49 18.75 -4.60
C GLY A 232 -17.09 18.51 -5.18
N ARG A 233 -16.28 19.57 -5.29
CA ARG A 233 -14.86 19.51 -5.69
C ARG A 233 -13.91 19.78 -4.50
N GLY A 234 -14.37 19.54 -3.27
CA GLY A 234 -13.72 19.99 -2.04
C GLY A 234 -14.40 21.24 -1.49
N THR A 235 -15.58 21.08 -0.90
CA THR A 235 -16.31 22.17 -0.24
C THR A 235 -15.69 22.52 1.12
N LEU A 236 -15.96 23.74 1.61
CA LEU A 236 -15.54 24.14 2.95
C LEU A 236 -16.12 23.23 4.04
N VAL A 237 -17.37 22.78 3.89
CA VAL A 237 -18.00 21.87 4.87
C VAL A 237 -17.35 20.50 4.89
N ALA A 238 -16.93 19.97 3.73
CA ALA A 238 -16.16 18.72 3.65
C ALA A 238 -14.82 18.85 4.38
N ALA A 239 -14.06 19.92 4.09
CA ALA A 239 -12.77 20.17 4.74
C ALA A 239 -12.90 20.35 6.26
N LEU A 240 -13.95 21.02 6.74
CA LEU A 240 -14.23 21.16 8.19
C LEU A 240 -14.60 19.82 8.84
N ALA A 241 -15.35 18.97 8.14
CA ALA A 241 -15.75 17.67 8.65
C ALA A 241 -14.55 16.71 8.74
N GLU A 242 -13.68 16.71 7.74
CA GLU A 242 -12.41 15.96 7.74
C GLU A 242 -11.48 16.48 8.85
N ALA A 243 -11.38 17.80 9.02
CA ALA A 243 -10.59 18.40 10.10
C ALA A 243 -11.13 18.09 11.51
N ALA A 244 -12.44 17.88 11.67
CA ALA A 244 -13.05 17.48 12.93
C ALA A 244 -12.90 15.97 13.22
N PHE A 245 -12.69 15.17 12.18
CA PHE A 245 -12.43 13.74 12.30
C PHE A 245 -10.97 13.43 12.70
N LEU A 246 -10.01 14.24 12.22
CA LEU A 246 -8.59 14.16 12.56
C LEU A 246 -8.29 14.64 13.99
#